data_AF-A0A832J3P2-F1
#
_entry.id   AF-A0A832J3P2-F1
#
_cell.length_a   1.000
_cell.length_b   1.000
_cell.length_c   1.000
_cell.angle_alpha   90.00
_cell.angle_beta   90.00
_cell.angle_gamma   90.00
#
_symmetry.space_group_name_H-M   'P 1'
#
loop_
_entity.id
_entity.type
_entity.pdbx_description
1 polymer ?
#
loop_
_entity_poly.entity_id
_entity_poly.type
_entity_poly.pdbx_seq_one_letter_code
_entity_poly.pdbx_strand_id
1 'polypeptide(L)' 'MTNATENLENDSPVTFFDSAVNKVRELIDEEGNDALKLRIYITGGGCSGFQYG' A
#
# COMPACT_ATOMS: atom_id res chain seq x y z
N MET A 1 -12.86 -33.80 13.56
CA MET A 1 -11.48 -34.13 13.16
C MET A 1 -11.03 -33.04 12.21
N THR A 2 -10.02 -32.29 12.68
CA THR A 2 -9.05 -31.45 11.94
C THR A 2 -9.50 -30.22 11.15
N ASN A 3 -9.04 -29.06 11.64
CA ASN A 3 -9.10 -27.71 11.09
C ASN A 3 -8.40 -27.58 9.73
N ALA A 4 -8.93 -26.72 8.88
CA ALA A 4 -8.16 -25.98 7.88
C ALA A 4 -8.45 -24.49 8.07
N THR A 5 -7.85 -23.91 9.11
CA THR A 5 -7.55 -22.48 9.11
C THR A 5 -6.40 -22.31 8.14
N GLU A 6 -6.70 -21.97 6.90
CA GLU A 6 -5.70 -21.57 5.92
C GLU A 6 -5.05 -20.28 6.44
N ASN A 7 -3.78 -20.37 6.80
CA ASN A 7 -2.94 -19.20 7.04
C ASN A 7 -2.86 -18.43 5.71
N LEU A 8 -3.67 -17.38 5.58
CA LEU A 8 -3.37 -16.27 4.69
C LEU A 8 -2.15 -15.58 5.27
N GLU A 9 -0.97 -16.10 4.95
CA GLU A 9 0.28 -15.40 5.22
C GLU A 9 0.22 -14.10 4.42
N ASN A 10 0.04 -13.01 5.16
CA ASN A 10 0.05 -11.65 4.65
C ASN A 10 1.49 -11.31 4.23
N ASP A 11 1.99 -11.94 3.18
CA ASP A 11 3.21 -11.51 2.48
C ASP A 11 2.85 -10.31 1.61
N SER A 12 2.39 -9.24 2.26
CA SER A 12 2.23 -7.97 1.60
C SER A 12 3.63 -7.40 1.43
N PRO A 13 4.10 -7.14 0.20
CA PRO A 13 5.47 -6.67 -0.05
C PRO A 13 5.73 -5.27 0.55
N VAL A 14 4.67 -4.62 1.04
CA VAL A 14 4.69 -3.32 1.70
C VAL A 14 3.80 -3.37 2.92
N THR A 15 4.32 -2.88 4.05
CA THR A 15 3.56 -2.63 5.27
C THR A 15 2.92 -1.25 5.18
N PHE A 16 1.61 -1.18 5.41
CA PHE A 16 0.87 0.06 5.40
C PHE A 16 0.54 0.50 6.84
N PHE A 17 0.97 1.69 7.23
CA PHE A 17 0.69 2.26 8.54
C PHE A 17 -0.60 3.09 8.53
N ASP A 18 -1.24 3.24 9.70
CA ASP A 18 -2.49 3.99 9.84
C ASP A 18 -2.40 5.43 9.32
N SER A 19 -1.25 6.09 9.50
CA SER A 19 -1.01 7.44 8.98
C SER A 19 -1.08 7.49 7.44
N ALA A 20 -0.54 6.48 6.77
CA ALA A 20 -0.62 6.37 5.31
C ALA A 20 -2.05 6.07 4.85
N VAL A 21 -2.80 5.21 5.57
CA VAL A 21 -4.22 4.93 5.27
C VAL A 21 -5.03 6.22 5.32
N ASN A 22 -4.85 7.03 6.37
CA ASN A 22 -5.59 8.28 6.53
C ASN A 22 -5.29 9.25 5.38
N LYS A 23 -4.03 9.35 4.96
CA LYS A 23 -3.68 10.24 3.85
C LYS A 23 -4.25 9.74 2.52
N VAL A 24 -4.24 8.44 2.27
CA VAL A 24 -4.84 7.87 1.05
C VAL A 24 -6.35 8.08 1.04
N ARG A 25 -7.03 7.92 2.17
CA ARG A 25 -8.48 8.19 2.26
C ARG A 25 -8.81 9.65 1.96
N GLU A 26 -8.06 10.58 2.54
CA GLU A 26 -8.22 12.02 2.26
C GLU A 26 -8.14 12.30 0.75
N LEU A 27 -7.15 11.72 0.05
CA LEU A 27 -7.00 11.88 -1.41
C LEU A 27 -8.17 11.27 -2.22
N ILE A 28 -8.73 10.15 -1.76
CA ILE A 28 -9.90 9.53 -2.41
C ILE A 28 -11.14 10.41 -2.24
N ASP A 29 -11.35 10.93 -1.04
CA ASP A 29 -12.49 11.79 -0.71
C ASP A 29 -12.41 13.14 -1.43
N GLU A 30 -11.22 13.73 -1.55
CA GLU A 30 -10.97 14.97 -2.29
C GLU A 30 -11.30 14.85 -3.79
N GLU A 31 -10.95 13.72 -4.41
CA GLU A 31 -11.26 13.44 -5.82
C GLU A 31 -12.69 12.93 -6.02
N GLY A 32 -13.39 12.53 -4.94
CA GLY A 32 -14.76 11.99 -4.97
C GLY A 32 -14.88 10.69 -5.78
N ASN A 33 -13.80 9.91 -5.85
CA ASN A 33 -13.71 8.73 -6.71
C ASN A 33 -13.25 7.48 -5.94
N ASP A 34 -14.22 6.68 -5.50
CA ASP A 34 -13.98 5.42 -4.79
C ASP A 34 -13.22 4.36 -5.62
N ALA A 35 -13.12 4.55 -6.95
CA ALA A 35 -12.36 3.65 -7.83
C ALA A 35 -10.88 4.02 -7.92
N LEU A 36 -10.42 5.09 -7.26
CA LEU A 36 -9.01 5.47 -7.20
C LEU A 36 -8.19 4.37 -6.51
N LYS A 37 -6.98 4.12 -7.01
CA LYS A 37 -6.08 3.10 -6.48
C LYS A 37 -4.72 3.69 -6.19
N LEU A 38 -4.14 3.28 -5.06
CA LEU A 38 -2.75 3.59 -4.75
C LEU A 38 -1.83 2.75 -5.65
N ARG A 39 -0.93 3.43 -6.35
CA ARG A 39 0.12 2.80 -7.14
C ARG A 39 1.46 3.22 -6.59
N ILE A 40 2.29 2.23 -6.24
CA ILE A 40 3.68 2.45 -5.85
C ILE A 40 4.54 2.34 -7.11
N TYR A 41 5.48 3.26 -7.28
CA TYR A 41 6.50 3.21 -8.31
C TYR A 41 7.89 3.42 -7.73
N ILE A 42 8.89 2.93 -8.45
CA ILE A 42 10.30 3.04 -8.06
C ILE A 42 10.99 3.94 -9.07
N THR A 43 11.69 4.95 -8.59
CA THR A 43 12.49 5.86 -9.41
C THR A 43 13.96 5.77 -9.00
N GLY A 44 14.87 5.92 -9.96
CA GLY A 44 16.30 6.00 -9.67
C GLY A 44 16.64 7.30 -8.94
N GLY A 45 17.36 7.21 -7.82
CA GLY A 45 17.82 8.35 -7.01
C GLY A 45 19.30 8.73 -7.23
N GLY A 46 19.96 8.16 -8.23
CA GLY A 46 21.39 8.38 -8.49
C GLY A 46 22.28 7.64 -7.49
N CYS A 47 23.35 8.28 -7.00
CA CYS A 47 24.26 7.68 -6.03
C CYS A 47 23.60 7.36 -4.67
N SER A 48 22.41 7.90 -4.40
CA SER A 48 21.66 7.70 -3.16
C SER A 48 20.72 6.49 -3.18
N GLY A 49 20.66 5.74 -4.30
CA GLY A 49 19.86 4.50 -4.40
C GLY A 49 18.53 4.69 -5.13
N PHE A 50 17.45 4.12 -4.58
CA PHE A 50 16.10 4.14 -5.17
C PHE A 50 15.13 4.98 -4.33
N GLN A 51 14.21 5.65 -5.00
CA GLN A 51 13.11 6.38 -4.37
C GLN A 51 11.80 5.66 -4.66
N TYR A 52 10.92 5.61 -3.66
CA TYR A 52 9.58 5.04 -3.76
C TYR A 52 8.57 6.19 -3.72
N GLY A 53 7.63 6.19 -4.66
CA GLY A 53 6.56 7.19 -4.76
C GLY A 53 5.23 6.56 -5.09
#